data_AF-A0A8J6WKP7-F1
#
_entry.id   AF-A0A8J6WKP7-F1
#
_cell.length_a   1.000
_cell.length_b   1.000
_cell.length_c   1.000
_cell.angle_alpha   90.00
_cell.angle_beta   90.00
_cell.angle_gamma   90.00
#
_symmetry.space_group_name_H-M   'P 1'
#
loop_
_entity.id
_entity.type
_entity.pdbx_description
1 polymer ?
#
loop_
_entity_poly.entity_id
_entity_poly.type
_entity_poly.pdbx_seq_one_letter_code
_entity_poly.pdbx_strand_id
1 'polypeptide(L)'
;MVHFLTSVTHRQCLAIPFALITGLTTSMVILSAPQAIANDFESCASRLIGAGIAGPDAAGACGQALYPIDLASCTVDVIGVAEVDAEQALVACQSDRRPQELATCVSDIHQGLEVANSTAVLNNCRSSVLPVRFSDCVVGVATAASLAVADSMSQCIAAGYRPEDVAPTFIFSR
;
A
#
# COMPACT_ATOMS: atom_id res chain seq x y z
N MET A 1 14.65 38.29 -1.81
CA MET A 1 16.02 38.71 -2.16
C MET A 1 16.88 38.52 -0.91
N VAL A 2 17.44 37.33 -0.72
CA VAL A 2 18.37 37.03 0.38
C VAL A 2 19.44 36.12 -0.23
N HIS A 3 20.64 36.67 -0.34
CA HIS A 3 21.81 35.99 -0.88
C HIS A 3 22.43 35.11 0.21
N PHE A 4 22.61 33.82 -0.07
CA PHE A 4 23.55 32.97 0.67
C PHE A 4 24.76 32.72 -0.22
N LEU A 5 25.86 33.39 0.14
CA LEU A 5 27.21 33.09 -0.31
C LEU A 5 27.80 32.09 0.69
N THR A 6 28.07 30.86 0.26
CA THR A 6 28.98 29.97 0.98
C THR A 6 30.05 29.47 0.03
N SER A 7 31.26 29.95 0.33
CA SER A 7 32.57 29.59 -0.20
C SER A 7 32.80 28.08 -0.20
N VAL A 8 33.20 27.54 -1.35
CA VAL A 8 33.94 26.27 -1.42
C VAL A 8 35.30 26.54 -2.06
N THR A 9 36.30 26.06 -1.33
CA THR A 9 37.73 26.13 -1.45
C THR A 9 38.28 25.78 -2.84
N HIS A 10 38.96 26.77 -3.41
CA HIS A 10 40.25 26.71 -4.11
C HIS A 10 40.75 25.31 -4.51
N ARG A 11 40.43 24.90 -5.74
CA ARG A 11 41.11 23.80 -6.44
C ARG A 11 41.89 24.40 -7.61
N GLN A 12 43.14 24.76 -7.36
CA GLN A 12 44.11 24.99 -8.42
C GLN A 12 44.34 23.66 -9.15
N CYS A 13 44.01 23.61 -10.45
CA CYS A 13 44.67 22.71 -11.37
C CYS A 13 44.68 23.32 -12.77
N LEU A 14 45.88 23.73 -13.16
CA LEU A 14 46.44 23.74 -14.52
C LEU A 14 45.72 24.55 -15.60
N ALA A 15 46.31 25.72 -15.88
CA ALA A 15 46.28 26.31 -17.21
C ALA A 15 46.85 25.31 -18.23
N ILE A 16 46.03 24.90 -19.20
CA ILE A 16 46.50 24.17 -20.39
C ILE A 16 46.33 25.14 -21.58
N PRO A 17 47.43 25.49 -22.26
CA PRO A 17 47.36 26.35 -23.43
C PRO A 17 46.79 25.60 -24.63
N PHE A 18 46.03 26.32 -25.45
CA PHE A 18 45.65 25.93 -26.81
C PHE A 18 46.89 25.50 -27.63
N ALA A 19 46.85 24.31 -28.25
CA ALA A 19 47.21 24.12 -29.67
C ALA A 19 47.10 22.67 -30.15
N LEU A 20 46.52 22.55 -31.35
CA LEU A 20 46.70 21.54 -32.40
C LEU A 20 45.86 20.24 -32.34
N ILE A 21 44.78 20.33 -33.12
CA ILE A 21 43.86 19.29 -33.58
C ILE A 21 44.60 18.37 -34.57
N THR A 22 44.82 17.11 -34.19
CA THR A 22 45.02 16.01 -35.14
C THR A 22 44.31 14.75 -34.64
N GLY A 23 43.19 14.43 -35.31
CA GLY A 23 42.63 13.09 -35.51
C GLY A 23 42.59 12.11 -34.33
N LEU A 24 41.55 12.21 -33.50
CA LEU A 24 41.01 11.06 -32.77
C LEU A 24 39.50 11.07 -32.96
N THR A 25 38.99 10.13 -33.76
CA THR A 25 37.56 9.82 -33.83
C THR A 25 37.18 9.14 -32.53
N THR A 26 36.96 9.92 -31.47
CA THR A 26 36.31 9.45 -30.25
C THR A 26 34.85 9.21 -30.59
N SER A 27 34.51 7.95 -30.83
CA SER A 27 33.12 7.50 -30.90
C SER A 27 32.40 7.98 -29.64
N MET A 28 31.53 8.97 -29.81
CA MET A 28 30.65 9.48 -28.77
C MET A 28 29.63 8.38 -28.50
N VAL A 29 29.92 7.52 -27.52
CA VAL A 29 28.93 6.57 -27.00
C VAL A 29 27.91 7.41 -26.23
N ILE A 30 26.78 7.71 -26.87
CA ILE A 30 25.62 8.30 -26.20
C ILE A 30 25.09 7.22 -25.27
N LEU A 31 25.53 7.24 -24.01
CA LEU A 31 24.92 6.46 -22.96
C LEU A 31 23.55 7.09 -22.68
N SER A 32 22.53 6.66 -23.41
CA SER A 32 21.15 6.93 -23.06
C SER A 32 20.93 6.34 -21.68
N ALA A 33 20.90 7.20 -20.64
CA ALA A 33 20.49 6.80 -19.32
C ALA A 33 19.09 6.17 -19.46
N PRO A 34 18.85 4.97 -18.90
CA PRO A 34 17.49 4.47 -18.83
C PRO A 34 16.66 5.55 -18.13
N GLN A 35 15.52 5.90 -18.72
CA GLN A 35 14.51 6.68 -18.02
C GLN A 35 14.28 5.97 -16.68
N ALA A 36 14.47 6.70 -15.58
CA ALA A 36 14.48 6.15 -14.23
C ALA A 36 13.27 5.22 -14.09
N ILE A 37 13.52 3.93 -13.85
CA ILE A 37 12.50 3.02 -13.36
C ILE A 37 12.03 3.67 -12.07
N ALA A 38 10.80 4.18 -12.04
CA ALA A 38 10.26 4.82 -10.84
C ALA A 38 10.41 3.81 -9.70
N ASN A 39 11.11 4.24 -8.65
CA ASN A 39 11.38 3.39 -7.51
C ASN A 39 10.04 3.03 -6.83
N ASP A 40 9.75 1.75 -6.58
CA ASP A 40 8.46 1.33 -6.00
C ASP A 40 8.15 2.06 -4.69
N PHE A 41 9.19 2.39 -3.91
CA PHE A 41 9.07 3.19 -2.70
C PHE A 41 8.70 4.66 -2.97
N GLU A 42 9.24 5.26 -4.03
CA GLU A 42 8.89 6.62 -4.46
C GLU A 42 7.45 6.68 -4.97
N SER A 43 7.06 5.70 -5.79
CA SER A 43 5.68 5.55 -6.28
C SER A 43 4.70 5.34 -5.10
N CYS A 44 5.05 4.47 -4.16
CA CYS A 44 4.27 4.28 -2.93
C CYS A 44 4.11 5.60 -2.15
N ALA A 45 5.22 6.28 -1.84
CA ALA A 45 5.20 7.48 -1.02
C ALA A 45 4.44 8.62 -1.70
N SER A 46 4.67 8.84 -2.99
CA SER A 46 3.97 9.88 -3.77
C SER A 46 2.46 9.63 -3.84
N ARG A 47 2.02 8.37 -3.98
CA ARG A 47 0.59 8.01 -3.95
C ARG A 47 -0.05 8.24 -2.60
N LEU A 48 0.60 7.84 -1.51
CA LEU A 48 0.10 8.07 -0.15
C LEU A 48 0.03 9.58 0.17
N ILE A 49 1.05 10.35 -0.21
CA ILE A 49 1.04 11.81 -0.07
C ILE A 49 -0.09 12.44 -0.89
N GLY A 50 -0.30 11.96 -2.12
CA GLY A 50 -1.42 12.38 -2.98
C GLY A 50 -2.79 12.05 -2.40
N ALA A 51 -2.87 11.02 -1.55
CA ALA A 51 -4.07 10.63 -0.81
C ALA A 51 -4.26 11.39 0.52
N GLY A 52 -3.39 12.36 0.83
CA GLY A 52 -3.49 13.20 2.02
C GLY A 52 -2.64 12.78 3.22
N ILE A 53 -1.88 11.69 3.12
CA ILE A 53 -1.01 11.22 4.21
C ILE A 53 0.25 12.09 4.30
N ALA A 54 0.67 12.44 5.51
CA ALA A 54 1.86 13.25 5.72
C ALA A 54 3.13 12.58 5.17
N GLY A 55 4.02 13.37 4.58
CA GLY A 55 5.25 12.87 3.93
C GLY A 55 6.12 11.94 4.80
N PRO A 56 6.40 12.26 6.07
CA PRO A 56 7.15 11.37 6.96
C PRO A 56 6.45 10.04 7.22
N ASP A 57 5.11 10.04 7.37
CA ASP A 57 4.33 8.84 7.64
C ASP A 57 4.24 7.96 6.39
N ALA A 58 4.02 8.56 5.22
CA ALA A 58 4.07 7.88 3.94
C ALA A 58 5.45 7.23 3.68
N ALA A 59 6.53 7.98 3.88
CA ALA A 59 7.89 7.46 3.72
C ALA A 59 8.20 6.33 4.71
N GLY A 60 7.77 6.48 5.97
CA GLY A 60 7.92 5.47 7.02
C GLY A 60 7.15 4.19 6.68
N ALA A 61 5.90 4.31 6.26
CA ALA A 61 5.06 3.18 5.91
C ALA A 61 5.57 2.42 4.68
N CYS A 62 5.89 3.15 3.60
CA CYS A 62 6.44 2.56 2.38
C CYS A 62 7.81 1.90 2.63
N GLY A 63 8.68 2.53 3.44
CA GLY A 63 9.99 1.97 3.77
C GLY A 63 9.94 0.70 4.63
N GLN A 64 8.84 0.46 5.34
CA GLN A 64 8.61 -0.73 6.15
C GLN A 64 7.80 -1.82 5.40
N ALA A 65 7.21 -1.48 4.26
CA ALA A 65 6.37 -2.39 3.50
C ALA A 65 7.20 -3.43 2.74
N LEU A 66 6.79 -4.70 2.82
CA LEU A 66 7.36 -5.76 1.98
C LEU A 66 6.99 -5.57 0.50
N TYR A 67 5.77 -5.07 0.24
CA TYR A 67 5.25 -4.78 -1.09
C TYR A 67 4.68 -3.34 -1.13
N PRO A 68 5.52 -2.32 -1.37
CA PRO A 68 5.12 -0.90 -1.26
C PRO A 68 3.96 -0.52 -2.20
N ILE A 69 3.93 -1.05 -3.42
CA ILE A 69 2.87 -0.76 -4.38
C ILE A 69 1.52 -1.30 -3.89
N ASP A 70 1.49 -2.51 -3.31
CA ASP A 70 0.27 -3.13 -2.80
C ASP A 70 -0.27 -2.38 -1.58
N LEU A 71 0.62 -1.89 -0.70
CA LEU A 71 0.25 -1.04 0.43
C LEU A 71 -0.40 0.26 -0.04
N ALA A 72 0.24 0.95 -0.99
CA ALA A 72 -0.27 2.21 -1.53
C ALA A 72 -1.60 2.00 -2.27
N SER A 73 -1.73 0.95 -3.07
CA SER A 73 -3.00 0.61 -3.75
C SER A 73 -4.10 0.31 -2.75
N CYS A 74 -3.86 -0.56 -1.77
CA CYS A 74 -4.86 -0.84 -0.74
C CYS A 74 -5.35 0.44 -0.05
N THR A 75 -4.43 1.31 0.36
CA THR A 75 -4.77 2.53 1.11
C THR A 75 -5.59 3.48 0.25
N VAL A 76 -5.14 3.75 -0.98
CA VAL A 76 -5.84 4.63 -1.92
C VAL A 76 -7.22 4.09 -2.29
N ASP A 77 -7.33 2.79 -2.54
CA ASP A 77 -8.59 2.15 -2.91
C ASP A 77 -9.59 2.21 -1.76
N VAL A 78 -9.15 1.92 -0.53
CA VAL A 78 -9.99 2.02 0.68
C VAL A 78 -10.47 3.45 0.91
N ILE A 79 -9.60 4.45 0.83
CA ILE A 79 -9.97 5.88 0.96
C ILE A 79 -10.98 6.28 -0.13
N GLY A 80 -10.83 5.73 -1.34
CA GLY A 80 -11.68 6.07 -2.48
C GLY A 80 -13.11 5.52 -2.40
N VAL A 81 -13.31 4.38 -1.73
CA VAL A 81 -14.62 3.70 -1.67
C VAL A 81 -15.30 3.77 -0.31
N ALA A 82 -14.52 3.96 0.75
CA ALA A 82 -14.98 3.91 2.13
C ALA A 82 -14.76 5.28 2.78
N GLU A 83 -15.79 5.81 3.45
CA GLU A 83 -15.66 7.03 4.25
C GLU A 83 -14.88 6.74 5.54
N VAL A 84 -13.55 6.65 5.43
CA VAL A 84 -12.60 6.43 6.52
C VAL A 84 -11.48 7.47 6.48
N ASP A 85 -10.86 7.69 7.63
CA ASP A 85 -9.67 8.52 7.75
C ASP A 85 -8.48 7.89 7.00
N ALA A 86 -7.64 8.73 6.38
CA ALA A 86 -6.55 8.27 5.51
C ALA A 86 -5.48 7.50 6.29
N GLU A 87 -5.14 7.99 7.49
CA GLU A 87 -4.23 7.35 8.41
C GLU A 87 -4.82 6.04 8.94
N GLN A 88 -6.12 5.99 9.21
CA GLN A 88 -6.81 4.75 9.57
C GLN A 88 -6.76 3.70 8.45
N ALA A 89 -6.99 4.10 7.20
CA ALA A 89 -6.87 3.22 6.04
C ALA A 89 -5.44 2.70 5.89
N LEU A 90 -4.44 3.58 6.01
CA LEU A 90 -3.03 3.21 5.95
C LEU A 90 -2.66 2.18 7.02
N VAL A 91 -3.05 2.42 8.28
CA VAL A 91 -2.78 1.50 9.39
C VAL A 91 -3.44 0.15 9.14
N ALA A 92 -4.67 0.13 8.62
CA ALA A 92 -5.35 -1.12 8.30
C ALA A 92 -4.64 -1.91 7.19
N CYS A 93 -4.28 -1.25 6.09
CA CYS A 93 -3.57 -1.87 4.97
C CYS A 93 -2.16 -2.31 5.34
N GLN A 94 -1.45 -1.56 6.19
CA GLN A 94 -0.10 -1.90 6.64
C GLN A 94 -0.09 -3.10 7.60
N SER A 95 -1.15 -3.26 8.40
CA SER A 95 -1.26 -4.35 9.37
C SER A 95 -1.71 -5.68 8.74
N ASP A 96 -2.24 -5.64 7.52
CA ASP A 96 -2.70 -6.81 6.80
C ASP A 96 -1.57 -7.46 5.98
N ARG A 97 -1.50 -8.79 5.99
CA ARG A 97 -0.51 -9.53 5.19
C ARG A 97 -0.89 -9.62 3.71
N ARG A 98 -2.15 -9.33 3.37
CA ARG A 98 -2.73 -9.33 2.03
C ARG A 98 -3.49 -8.01 1.79
N PRO A 99 -2.78 -6.87 1.65
CA PRO A 99 -3.43 -5.57 1.48
C PRO A 99 -4.44 -5.53 0.33
N GLN A 100 -4.13 -6.22 -0.78
CA GLN A 100 -5.03 -6.27 -1.93
C GLN A 100 -6.35 -7.01 -1.63
N GLU A 101 -6.34 -8.08 -0.83
CA GLU A 101 -7.58 -8.76 -0.45
C GLU A 101 -8.41 -7.94 0.54
N LEU A 102 -7.76 -7.22 1.44
CA LEU A 102 -8.43 -6.27 2.32
C LEU A 102 -9.16 -5.20 1.51
N ALA A 103 -8.49 -4.59 0.53
CA ALA A 103 -9.08 -3.58 -0.34
C ALA A 103 -10.26 -4.13 -1.14
N THR A 104 -10.11 -5.32 -1.75
CA THR A 104 -11.21 -6.02 -2.44
C THR A 104 -12.39 -6.26 -1.51
N CYS A 105 -12.16 -6.76 -0.29
CA CYS A 105 -13.22 -7.01 0.69
C CYS A 105 -14.04 -5.75 1.01
N VAL A 106 -13.36 -4.63 1.26
CA VAL A 106 -14.02 -3.35 1.54
C VAL A 106 -14.80 -2.88 0.31
N SER A 107 -14.17 -2.94 -0.86
CA SER A 107 -14.75 -2.49 -2.12
C SER A 107 -16.01 -3.29 -2.49
N ASP A 108 -15.97 -4.62 -2.37
CA ASP A 108 -17.11 -5.51 -2.66
C ASP A 108 -18.32 -5.19 -1.78
N ILE A 109 -18.10 -4.96 -0.48
CA ILE A 109 -19.17 -4.64 0.47
C ILE A 109 -19.77 -3.25 0.14
N HIS A 110 -18.93 -2.25 -0.13
CA HIS A 110 -19.37 -0.89 -0.47
C HIS A 110 -20.06 -0.79 -1.83
N GLN A 111 -19.68 -1.62 -2.80
CA GLN A 111 -20.34 -1.68 -4.11
C GLN A 111 -21.65 -2.49 -4.07
N GLY A 112 -21.71 -3.51 -3.22
CA GLY A 112 -22.85 -4.43 -3.15
C GLY A 112 -23.96 -3.97 -2.21
N LEU A 113 -23.66 -3.14 -1.21
CA LEU A 113 -24.58 -2.80 -0.12
C LEU A 113 -24.51 -1.32 0.26
N GLU A 114 -25.60 -0.79 0.82
CA GLU A 114 -25.59 0.52 1.46
C GLU A 114 -24.89 0.42 2.84
N VAL A 115 -23.70 0.99 2.94
CA VAL A 115 -22.87 0.93 4.14
C VAL A 115 -23.07 2.17 5.01
N ALA A 116 -23.59 1.99 6.22
CA ALA A 116 -23.73 3.07 7.21
C ALA A 116 -22.46 3.32 8.05
N ASN A 117 -21.53 2.34 8.10
CA ASN A 117 -20.31 2.45 8.92
C ASN A 117 -19.12 1.79 8.22
N SER A 118 -18.41 2.58 7.43
CA SER A 118 -17.21 2.21 6.68
C SER A 118 -16.07 1.71 7.58
N THR A 119 -15.92 2.31 8.77
CA THR A 119 -14.91 1.89 9.75
C THR A 119 -15.19 0.47 10.27
N ALA A 120 -16.45 0.11 10.50
CA ALA A 120 -16.82 -1.23 10.89
C ALA A 120 -16.49 -2.24 9.78
N VAL A 121 -16.77 -1.91 8.52
CA VAL A 121 -16.43 -2.76 7.36
C VAL A 121 -14.92 -2.98 7.27
N LEU A 122 -14.12 -1.91 7.30
CA LEU A 122 -12.67 -1.98 7.25
C LEU A 122 -12.09 -2.86 8.38
N ASN A 123 -12.58 -2.68 9.60
CA ASN A 123 -12.12 -3.47 10.75
C ASN A 123 -12.50 -4.95 10.65
N ASN A 124 -13.69 -5.28 10.13
CA ASN A 124 -14.12 -6.67 9.95
C ASN A 124 -13.34 -7.35 8.81
N CYS A 125 -13.13 -6.67 7.68
CA CYS A 125 -12.32 -7.19 6.59
C CYS A 125 -10.89 -7.50 7.05
N ARG A 126 -10.24 -6.59 7.79
CA ARG A 126 -8.89 -6.81 8.36
C ARG A 126 -8.84 -7.91 9.40
N SER A 127 -9.93 -8.13 10.14
CA SER A 127 -9.99 -9.18 11.16
C SER A 127 -10.29 -10.56 10.56
N SER A 128 -10.73 -10.61 9.31
CA SER A 128 -11.00 -11.87 8.60
C SER A 128 -9.70 -12.52 8.13
N VAL A 129 -9.60 -13.84 8.30
CA VAL A 129 -8.49 -14.64 7.74
C VAL A 129 -8.57 -14.73 6.22
N LEU A 130 -9.77 -14.59 5.65
CA LEU A 130 -10.05 -14.67 4.22
C LEU A 130 -10.97 -13.50 3.83
N PRO A 131 -10.43 -12.28 3.63
CA PRO A 131 -11.23 -11.09 3.40
C PRO A 131 -12.21 -11.22 2.23
N VAL A 132 -11.79 -11.78 1.09
CA VAL A 132 -12.68 -11.94 -0.09
C VAL A 132 -13.84 -12.91 0.18
N ARG A 133 -13.59 -14.01 0.91
CA ARG A 133 -14.67 -14.94 1.30
C ARG A 133 -15.64 -14.30 2.29
N PHE A 134 -15.14 -13.37 3.12
CA PHE A 134 -15.97 -12.62 4.04
C PHE A 134 -16.87 -11.63 3.31
N SER A 135 -16.36 -10.84 2.36
CA SER A 135 -17.20 -9.94 1.54
C SER A 135 -18.26 -10.70 0.75
N ASP A 136 -17.90 -11.81 0.09
CA ASP A 136 -18.85 -12.71 -0.59
C ASP A 136 -20.02 -13.10 0.33
N CYS A 137 -19.69 -13.53 1.56
CA CYS A 137 -20.69 -13.94 2.54
C CYS A 137 -21.59 -12.77 2.94
N VAL A 138 -20.99 -11.61 3.25
CA VAL A 138 -21.74 -10.44 3.73
C VAL A 138 -22.71 -9.94 2.66
N VAL A 139 -22.24 -9.77 1.43
CA VAL A 139 -23.07 -9.33 0.29
C VAL A 139 -24.15 -10.36 -0.02
N GLY A 140 -23.81 -11.64 -0.08
CA GLY A 140 -24.75 -12.72 -0.37
C GLY A 140 -25.85 -12.85 0.68
N VAL A 141 -25.49 -12.88 1.97
CA VAL A 141 -26.44 -13.06 3.08
C VAL A 141 -27.28 -11.80 3.29
N ALA A 142 -26.69 -10.60 3.21
CA ALA A 142 -27.45 -9.35 3.29
C ALA A 142 -28.53 -9.28 2.21
N THR A 143 -28.16 -9.62 0.97
CA THR A 143 -29.09 -9.59 -0.17
C THR A 143 -30.17 -10.66 -0.05
N ALA A 144 -29.79 -11.92 0.21
CA ALA A 144 -30.73 -13.04 0.21
C ALA A 144 -31.72 -13.00 1.39
N ALA A 145 -31.28 -12.53 2.55
CA ALA A 145 -32.08 -12.49 3.77
C ALA A 145 -32.59 -11.08 4.13
N SER A 146 -32.31 -10.07 3.29
CA SER A 146 -32.66 -8.65 3.55
C SER A 146 -32.18 -8.16 4.93
N LEU A 147 -30.96 -8.57 5.32
CA LEU A 147 -30.36 -8.23 6.60
C LEU A 147 -29.60 -6.91 6.53
N ALA A 148 -29.51 -6.22 7.66
CA ALA A 148 -28.62 -5.07 7.79
C ALA A 148 -27.15 -5.52 7.64
N VAL A 149 -26.31 -4.66 7.06
CA VAL A 149 -24.88 -4.95 6.82
C VAL A 149 -24.18 -5.38 8.11
N ALA A 150 -24.49 -4.73 9.24
CA ALA A 150 -23.93 -5.07 10.55
C ALA A 150 -24.29 -6.50 10.99
N ASP A 151 -25.54 -6.91 10.78
CA ASP A 151 -26.01 -8.26 11.11
C ASP A 151 -25.34 -9.29 10.21
N SER A 152 -25.25 -9.02 8.90
CA SER A 152 -24.55 -9.91 7.96
C SER A 152 -23.06 -10.07 8.28
N MET A 153 -22.36 -8.99 8.63
CA MET A 153 -20.97 -9.06 9.10
C MET A 153 -20.85 -9.95 10.35
N SER A 154 -21.78 -9.83 11.31
CA SER A 154 -21.79 -10.66 12.52
C SER A 154 -21.99 -12.16 12.25
N GLN A 155 -22.79 -12.52 11.24
CA GLN A 155 -22.99 -13.91 10.83
C GLN A 155 -21.77 -14.46 10.07
N CYS A 156 -21.13 -13.62 9.25
CA CYS A 156 -20.05 -14.03 8.35
C CYS A 156 -18.68 -14.08 9.03
N ILE A 157 -18.44 -13.30 10.08
CA ILE A 157 -17.13 -13.31 10.78
C ILE A 157 -16.86 -14.67 11.45
N ALA A 158 -17.91 -15.39 11.83
CA ALA A 158 -17.83 -16.73 12.41
C ALA A 158 -17.55 -17.84 11.37
N ALA A 159 -17.66 -17.55 10.07
CA ALA A 159 -17.31 -18.50 9.01
C ALA A 159 -15.79 -18.59 8.78
N GLY A 160 -15.02 -17.64 9.32
CA GLY A 160 -13.56 -17.66 9.30
C GLY A 160 -13.00 -18.65 10.33
N TYR A 161 -12.76 -19.89 9.89
CA TYR A 161 -12.00 -20.89 10.64
C TYR A 161 -12.62 -21.32 11.98
N ARG A 162 -13.63 -22.20 11.93
CA ARG A 162 -13.77 -23.20 12.98
C ARG A 162 -12.77 -24.31 12.64
N PRO A 163 -11.68 -24.52 13.42
CA PRO A 163 -11.05 -25.82 13.40
C PRO A 163 -12.14 -26.79 13.89
N GLU A 164 -12.74 -27.52 12.96
CA GLU A 164 -13.61 -28.65 13.28
C GLU A 164 -12.76 -29.60 14.10
N ASP A 165 -12.97 -29.58 15.42
CA ASP A 165 -12.52 -30.58 16.39
C ASP A 165 -11.20 -31.26 16.00
N VAL A 166 -10.09 -30.51 15.98
CA VAL A 166 -8.78 -31.13 16.12
C VAL A 166 -8.71 -31.59 17.58
N ALA A 167 -9.37 -32.71 17.86
CA ALA A 167 -9.21 -33.41 19.12
C ALA A 167 -7.69 -33.53 19.36
N PRO A 168 -7.18 -33.20 20.55
CA PRO A 168 -5.75 -33.32 20.80
C PRO A 168 -5.35 -34.77 20.54
N THR A 169 -4.62 -35.02 19.45
CA THR A 169 -3.85 -36.25 19.31
C THR A 169 -2.71 -36.11 20.30
N PHE A 170 -2.91 -36.64 21.50
CA PHE A 170 -1.84 -36.76 22.49
C PHE A 170 -0.72 -37.60 21.87
N ILE A 171 0.30 -36.93 21.32
CA ILE A 171 1.56 -37.57 20.96
C ILE A 171 2.33 -37.73 22.27
N PHE A 172 2.33 -38.94 22.81
CA PHE A 172 3.24 -39.31 23.88
C PHE A 172 4.66 -39.37 23.31
N SER A 173 5.48 -38.36 23.57
CA SER A 173 6.94 -38.48 23.39
C SER A 173 7.47 -39.42 24.46
N ARG A 174 8.09 -40.53 24.03
CA ARG A 174 8.90 -41.41 24.88
C ARG A 174 10.26 -40.77 25.16
#